data_AF-A0A2D6A5H5-F1
#
_entry.id   AF-A0A2D6A5H5-F1
#
_cell.length_a   1.000
_cell.length_b   1.000
_cell.length_c   1.000
_cell.angle_alpha   90.00
_cell.angle_beta   90.00
_cell.angle_gamma   90.00
#
_symmetry.space_group_name_H-M   'P 1'
#
loop_
_entity.id
_entity.type
_entity.pdbx_description
1 polymer ?
#
loop_
_entity_poly.entity_id
_entity_poly.type
_entity_poly.pdbx_seq_one_letter_code
_entity_poly.pdbx_strand_id
1 'polypeptide(L)'
;MSQKRFEEKGSFRRQQACILEKLRSGELLESDASWNWLWNAQSREESLLEHIGLYASGSAELPIFRAQDHRTRRPFIFSMVDGLLLELLQSPLEHYLWRSLRAALNYGLHGYSRGGRNGVFRQQPADGKMIRATWKLAQDQRVQVECDLGMGMDDERGALTAVKIVSHNPGGERYVGLLRNFGPEALAQGMPEHTRGIFLGLASY
;
A
#
# COMPACT_ATOMS: atom_id res chain seq x y z
N MET A 1 -2.20 13.54 -24.84
CA MET A 1 -2.02 12.17 -24.30
C MET A 1 -2.78 11.20 -25.18
N SER A 2 -2.15 10.19 -25.79
CA SER A 2 -2.81 9.35 -26.81
C SER A 2 -3.52 8.13 -26.20
N GLN A 3 -4.64 7.74 -26.82
CA GLN A 3 -5.47 6.57 -26.49
C GLN A 3 -4.70 5.24 -26.38
N LYS A 4 -3.52 5.12 -26.99
CA LYS A 4 -2.69 3.91 -26.95
C LYS A 4 -2.18 3.54 -25.54
N ARG A 5 -1.97 4.51 -24.64
CA ARG A 5 -1.59 4.20 -23.24
C ARG A 5 -2.74 3.63 -22.39
N PHE A 6 -3.98 3.66 -22.89
CA PHE A 6 -5.13 3.12 -22.18
C PHE A 6 -5.39 1.64 -22.50
N GLU A 7 -4.97 1.16 -23.66
CA GLU A 7 -5.17 -0.25 -24.06
C GLU A 7 -4.12 -1.20 -23.44
N GLU A 8 -2.91 -0.71 -23.16
CA GLU A 8 -1.90 -1.46 -22.39
C GLU A 8 -2.32 -1.72 -20.94
N LYS A 9 -3.24 -0.92 -20.37
CA LYS A 9 -3.83 -1.15 -19.03
C LYS A 9 -4.65 -2.44 -18.93
N GLY A 10 -5.04 -3.05 -20.05
CA GLY A 10 -5.78 -4.31 -20.07
C GLY A 10 -4.94 -5.54 -19.69
N SER A 11 -3.62 -5.47 -19.76
CA SER A 11 -2.70 -6.50 -19.27
C SER A 11 -2.48 -6.37 -17.75
N PHE A 12 -2.26 -5.13 -17.27
CA PHE A 12 -2.10 -4.79 -15.85
C PHE A 12 -3.29 -5.23 -14.98
N ARG A 13 -4.52 -5.01 -15.44
CA ARG A 13 -5.74 -5.43 -14.72
C ARG A 13 -5.87 -6.95 -14.59
N ARG A 14 -5.31 -7.73 -15.54
CA ARG A 14 -5.36 -9.20 -15.51
C ARG A 14 -4.35 -9.79 -14.52
N GLN A 15 -3.17 -9.19 -14.39
CA GLN A 15 -2.17 -9.59 -13.39
C GLN A 15 -2.62 -9.26 -11.96
N GLN A 16 -3.25 -8.09 -11.75
CA GLN A 16 -3.83 -7.73 -10.44
C GLN A 16 -4.99 -8.67 -10.02
N ALA A 17 -5.85 -9.09 -10.95
CA ALA A 17 -6.90 -10.06 -10.68
C ALA A 17 -6.34 -11.43 -10.23
N CYS A 18 -5.22 -11.87 -10.83
CA CYS A 18 -4.50 -13.10 -10.46
C CYS A 18 -3.95 -13.02 -9.03
N ILE A 19 -3.36 -11.89 -8.64
CA ILE A 19 -2.90 -11.67 -7.25
C ILE A 19 -4.11 -11.71 -6.30
N LEU A 20 -5.21 -11.04 -6.64
CA LEU A 20 -6.42 -11.04 -5.80
C LEU A 20 -7.03 -12.45 -5.64
N GLU A 21 -7.04 -13.26 -6.69
CA GLU A 21 -7.48 -14.66 -6.64
C GLU A 21 -6.57 -15.51 -5.77
N LYS A 22 -5.25 -15.44 -5.96
CA LYS A 22 -4.26 -16.14 -5.12
C LYS A 22 -4.33 -15.71 -3.65
N LEU A 23 -4.59 -14.42 -3.41
CA LEU A 23 -4.76 -13.92 -2.06
C LEU A 23 -6.11 -14.34 -1.44
N ARG A 24 -7.15 -14.62 -2.26
CA ARG A 24 -8.48 -15.08 -1.83
C ARG A 24 -8.54 -16.60 -1.63
N SER A 25 -7.77 -17.37 -2.40
CA SER A 25 -7.74 -18.83 -2.33
C SER A 25 -7.02 -19.38 -1.10
N GLY A 26 -6.30 -18.53 -0.36
CA GLY A 26 -5.47 -18.99 0.76
C GLY A 26 -4.21 -19.76 0.31
N GLU A 27 -3.92 -19.78 -1.00
CA GLU A 27 -2.66 -20.34 -1.56
C GLU A 27 -1.41 -19.54 -1.16
N LEU A 28 -1.59 -18.44 -0.42
CA LEU A 28 -0.60 -17.72 0.38
C LEU A 28 -0.06 -18.54 1.57
N LEU A 29 0.31 -19.81 1.39
CA LEU A 29 0.99 -20.55 2.45
C LEU A 29 2.50 -20.51 2.24
N GLU A 30 3.22 -20.34 3.36
CA GLU A 30 4.57 -19.78 3.51
C GLU A 30 5.73 -20.54 2.82
N SER A 31 5.47 -21.51 1.95
CA SER A 31 6.50 -22.43 1.44
C SER A 31 7.00 -22.17 0.03
N ASP A 32 6.37 -21.33 -0.79
CA ASP A 32 6.79 -21.22 -2.18
C ASP A 32 7.87 -20.15 -2.42
N ALA A 33 8.93 -20.56 -3.08
CA ALA A 33 9.97 -19.70 -3.66
C ALA A 33 9.45 -18.72 -4.75
N SER A 34 8.14 -18.48 -4.82
CA SER A 34 7.45 -17.64 -5.80
C SER A 34 7.25 -16.18 -5.37
N TRP A 35 7.74 -15.78 -4.19
CA TRP A 35 7.56 -14.42 -3.63
C TRP A 35 8.61 -13.40 -4.06
N ASN A 36 9.14 -13.47 -5.28
CA ASN A 36 10.06 -12.45 -5.80
C ASN A 36 9.47 -11.03 -5.84
N TRP A 37 8.15 -10.91 -5.65
CA TRP A 37 7.38 -9.66 -5.63
C TRP A 37 6.99 -9.17 -4.22
N LEU A 38 7.30 -9.93 -3.16
CA LEU A 38 6.96 -9.58 -1.78
C LEU A 38 8.16 -8.95 -1.06
N TRP A 39 8.06 -7.65 -0.81
CA TRP A 39 9.15 -6.84 -0.24
C TRP A 39 8.99 -6.67 1.26
N ASN A 40 10.07 -6.89 2.01
CA ASN A 40 10.09 -6.73 3.47
C ASN A 40 11.34 -5.95 3.92
N ALA A 41 11.49 -5.75 5.23
CA ALA A 41 12.61 -5.01 5.83
C ALA A 41 14.02 -5.54 5.48
N GLN A 42 14.15 -6.80 5.06
CA GLN A 42 15.42 -7.45 4.72
C GLN A 42 15.70 -7.44 3.20
N SER A 43 14.73 -7.03 2.39
CA SER A 43 14.87 -7.01 0.93
C SER A 43 15.88 -5.94 0.49
N ARG A 44 16.68 -6.24 -0.55
CA ARG A 44 17.66 -5.31 -1.12
C ARG A 44 16.99 -4.26 -2.00
N GLU A 45 17.41 -3.00 -1.88
CA GLU A 45 16.77 -1.86 -2.54
C GLU A 45 16.97 -1.87 -4.05
N GLU A 46 18.13 -2.31 -4.53
CA GLU A 46 18.43 -2.43 -5.97
C GLU A 46 17.51 -3.46 -6.63
N SER A 47 17.23 -4.54 -5.92
CA SER A 47 16.31 -5.59 -6.38
C SER A 47 14.87 -5.06 -6.46
N LEU A 48 14.47 -4.18 -5.54
CA LEU A 48 13.16 -3.52 -5.57
C LEU A 48 13.05 -2.57 -6.75
N LEU A 49 14.10 -1.75 -6.99
CA LEU A 49 14.15 -0.84 -8.12
C LEU A 49 14.06 -1.57 -9.47
N GLU A 50 14.76 -2.71 -9.60
CA GLU A 50 14.66 -3.58 -10.76
C GLU A 50 13.22 -4.10 -10.94
N HIS A 51 12.58 -4.58 -9.87
CA HIS A 51 11.18 -5.03 -9.93
C HIS A 51 10.25 -3.90 -10.37
N ILE A 52 10.38 -2.72 -9.77
CA ILE A 52 9.57 -1.56 -10.15
C ILE A 52 9.77 -1.21 -11.63
N GLY A 53 11.00 -1.29 -12.13
CA GLY A 53 11.31 -1.11 -13.54
C GLY A 53 10.60 -2.11 -14.45
N LEU A 54 10.63 -3.40 -14.09
CA LEU A 54 9.94 -4.47 -14.82
C LEU A 54 8.42 -4.34 -14.73
N TYR A 55 7.88 -3.92 -13.58
CA TYR A 55 6.46 -3.62 -13.44
C TYR A 55 6.06 -2.46 -14.36
N ALA A 56 6.83 -1.38 -14.38
CA ALA A 56 6.56 -0.22 -15.24
C ALA A 56 6.61 -0.56 -16.74
N SER A 57 7.36 -1.59 -17.15
CA SER A 57 7.39 -2.11 -18.53
C SER A 57 6.31 -3.16 -18.81
N GLY A 58 5.46 -3.52 -17.83
CA GLY A 58 4.44 -4.58 -17.96
C GLY A 58 5.01 -5.99 -17.97
N SER A 59 6.27 -6.15 -17.56
CA SER A 59 7.02 -7.42 -17.55
C SER A 59 7.02 -8.12 -16.19
N ALA A 60 6.55 -7.44 -15.15
CA ALA A 60 6.40 -8.01 -13.80
C ALA A 60 5.07 -7.59 -13.17
N GLU A 61 4.69 -8.34 -12.14
CA GLU A 61 3.52 -8.06 -11.29
C GLU A 61 3.75 -6.84 -10.38
N LEU A 62 2.66 -6.28 -9.84
CA LEU A 62 2.68 -5.15 -8.91
C LEU A 62 3.56 -5.48 -7.67
N PRO A 63 4.51 -4.61 -7.28
CA PRO A 63 5.24 -4.78 -6.03
C PRO A 63 4.30 -4.71 -4.82
N ILE A 64 4.31 -5.77 -4.01
CA ILE A 64 3.57 -5.82 -2.74
C ILE A 64 4.57 -5.82 -1.59
N PHE A 65 4.27 -5.03 -0.58
CA PHE A 65 5.10 -4.88 0.61
C PHE A 65 4.46 -5.62 1.78
N ARG A 66 5.27 -6.29 2.60
CA ARG A 66 4.85 -6.97 3.84
C ARG A 66 5.58 -6.36 5.03
N ALA A 67 4.80 -5.98 6.02
CA ALA A 67 5.25 -5.56 7.34
C ALA A 67 4.40 -6.24 8.43
N GLN A 68 4.63 -5.90 9.70
CA GLN A 68 3.88 -6.45 10.83
C GLN A 68 2.83 -5.47 11.36
N ASP A 69 1.62 -5.92 11.65
CA ASP A 69 0.71 -5.18 12.54
C ASP A 69 1.11 -5.46 13.98
N HIS A 70 1.62 -4.45 14.69
CA HIS A 70 2.10 -4.59 16.06
C HIS A 70 0.99 -4.89 17.07
N ARG A 71 -0.27 -4.55 16.76
CA ARG A 71 -1.41 -4.80 17.65
C ARG A 71 -1.84 -6.27 17.59
N THR A 72 -1.89 -6.84 16.39
CA THR A 72 -2.40 -8.19 16.16
C THR A 72 -1.30 -9.22 15.96
N ARG A 73 -0.05 -8.78 15.75
CA ARG A 73 1.12 -9.57 15.32
C ARG A 73 0.97 -10.23 13.95
N ARG A 74 -0.11 -9.93 13.23
CA ARG A 74 -0.39 -10.48 11.90
C ARG A 74 0.35 -9.71 10.80
N PRO A 75 0.49 -10.30 9.60
CA PRO A 75 1.01 -9.57 8.45
C PRO A 75 0.12 -8.38 8.07
N PHE A 76 0.77 -7.25 7.82
CA PHE A 76 0.19 -6.09 7.14
C PHE A 76 0.81 -6.04 5.76
N ILE A 77 -0.01 -6.20 4.72
CA ILE A 77 0.44 -6.05 3.34
C ILE A 77 -0.06 -4.75 2.76
N PHE A 78 0.75 -4.13 1.91
CA PHE A 78 0.35 -2.92 1.21
C PHE A 78 0.96 -2.81 -0.18
N SER A 79 0.32 -2.03 -1.03
CA SER A 79 0.87 -1.57 -2.30
C SER A 79 1.05 -0.04 -2.29
N MET A 80 1.62 0.48 -3.36
CA MET A 80 1.60 1.91 -3.65
C MET A 80 0.98 2.13 -5.02
N VAL A 81 0.33 3.28 -5.19
CA VAL A 81 -0.13 3.71 -6.51
C VAL A 81 1.04 3.88 -7.48
N ASP A 82 0.75 3.78 -8.79
CA ASP A 82 1.78 3.80 -9.83
C ASP A 82 2.65 5.05 -9.76
N GLY A 83 2.03 6.20 -9.45
CA GLY A 83 2.75 7.48 -9.31
C GLY A 83 3.86 7.42 -8.27
N LEU A 84 3.62 6.75 -7.13
CA LEU A 84 4.63 6.59 -6.08
C LEU A 84 5.70 5.56 -6.43
N LEU A 85 5.33 4.49 -7.15
CA LEU A 85 6.32 3.51 -7.63
C LEU A 85 7.28 4.16 -8.64
N LEU A 86 6.75 4.96 -9.56
CA LEU A 86 7.57 5.71 -10.52
C LEU A 86 8.42 6.79 -9.83
N GLU A 87 7.89 7.44 -8.78
CA GLU A 87 8.66 8.38 -7.97
C GLU A 87 9.80 7.67 -7.21
N LEU A 88 9.58 6.48 -6.65
CA LEU A 88 10.62 5.66 -6.02
C LEU A 88 11.76 5.35 -6.99
N LEU A 89 11.42 4.96 -8.23
CA LEU A 89 12.37 4.62 -9.27
C LEU A 89 13.30 5.79 -9.66
N GLN A 90 12.79 7.02 -9.58
CA GLN A 90 13.50 8.23 -9.97
C GLN A 90 14.16 8.94 -8.78
N SER A 91 13.82 8.56 -7.55
CA SER A 91 14.26 9.23 -6.33
C SER A 91 15.60 8.66 -5.83
N PRO A 92 16.54 9.51 -5.34
CA PRO A 92 17.71 9.03 -4.63
C PRO A 92 17.32 8.28 -3.34
N LEU A 93 18.11 7.32 -2.87
CA LEU A 93 17.79 6.46 -1.71
C LEU A 93 17.62 7.23 -0.40
N GLU A 94 18.18 8.44 -0.30
CA GLU A 94 18.03 9.36 0.83
C GLU A 94 16.74 10.18 0.75
N HIS A 95 15.98 10.08 -0.33
CA HIS A 95 14.73 10.79 -0.54
C HIS A 95 13.70 10.45 0.55
N TYR A 96 12.79 11.39 0.78
CA TYR A 96 11.80 11.26 1.84
C TYR A 96 10.83 10.08 1.62
N LEU A 97 10.55 9.74 0.35
CA LEU A 97 9.76 8.58 -0.03
C LEU A 97 10.39 7.27 0.45
N TRP A 98 11.69 7.10 0.20
CA TRP A 98 12.47 5.94 0.66
C TRP A 98 12.48 5.81 2.18
N ARG A 99 12.70 6.93 2.90
CA ARG A 99 12.65 6.93 4.37
C ARG A 99 11.28 6.51 4.90
N SER A 100 10.21 6.93 4.23
CA SER A 100 8.84 6.59 4.60
C SER A 100 8.53 5.13 4.31
N LEU A 101 8.96 4.60 3.15
CA LEU A 101 8.85 3.18 2.84
C LEU A 101 9.61 2.32 3.86
N ARG A 102 10.88 2.65 4.16
CA ARG A 102 11.67 1.97 5.20
C ARG A 102 10.98 2.02 6.56
N ALA A 103 10.37 3.15 6.93
CA ALA A 103 9.62 3.27 8.17
C ALA A 103 8.41 2.33 8.19
N ALA A 104 7.64 2.25 7.09
CA ALA A 104 6.51 1.33 6.98
C ALA A 104 6.94 -0.15 7.04
N LEU A 105 8.05 -0.51 6.39
CA LEU A 105 8.58 -1.89 6.39
C LEU A 105 9.13 -2.30 7.75
N ASN A 106 9.93 -1.43 8.39
CA ASN A 106 10.63 -1.76 9.64
C ASN A 106 9.72 -1.69 10.87
N TYR A 107 8.79 -0.74 10.89
CA TYR A 107 7.94 -0.47 12.06
C TYR A 107 6.48 -0.83 11.85
N GLY A 108 6.07 -1.19 10.63
CA GLY A 108 4.73 -1.73 10.39
C GLY A 108 3.57 -0.84 10.85
N LEU A 109 2.46 -1.46 11.23
CA LEU A 109 1.21 -0.79 11.62
C LEU A 109 1.08 -0.73 13.16
N HIS A 110 0.88 0.47 13.70
CA HIS A 110 0.85 0.71 15.16
C HIS A 110 -0.52 1.13 15.73
N GLY A 111 -1.55 1.28 14.91
CA GLY A 111 -2.84 1.84 15.35
C GLY A 111 -2.81 3.36 15.36
N TYR A 112 -2.66 4.01 16.51
CA TYR A 112 -2.69 5.48 16.63
C TYR A 112 -1.34 6.05 17.04
N SER A 113 -0.96 7.21 16.47
CA SER A 113 0.30 7.86 16.80
C SER A 113 0.25 8.42 18.23
N ARG A 114 1.18 7.98 19.08
CA ARG A 114 1.59 8.64 20.32
C ARG A 114 3.03 9.06 20.04
N GLY A 115 3.27 10.38 19.95
CA GLY A 115 4.45 10.98 19.29
C GLY A 115 5.81 10.31 19.53
N GLY A 116 6.76 10.56 18.62
CA GLY A 116 8.12 10.02 18.69
C GLY A 116 8.28 8.59 18.17
N ARG A 117 7.30 8.08 17.39
CA ARG A 117 7.36 6.74 16.78
C ARG A 117 7.20 6.85 15.26
N ASN A 118 7.96 6.00 14.56
CA ASN A 118 7.87 5.83 13.12
C ASN A 118 6.92 4.67 12.77
N GLY A 119 6.47 4.60 11.52
CA GLY A 119 5.63 3.52 11.00
C GLY A 119 4.31 4.01 10.43
N VAL A 120 3.37 3.09 10.27
CA VAL A 120 2.03 3.36 9.73
C VAL A 120 1.03 3.56 10.87
N PHE A 121 0.28 4.64 10.78
CA PHE A 121 -0.70 5.04 11.78
C PHE A 121 -2.03 5.38 11.12
N ARG A 122 -3.13 5.00 11.78
CA ARG A 122 -4.48 5.47 11.49
C ARG A 122 -4.54 6.97 11.76
N GLN A 123 -5.12 7.70 10.81
CA GLN A 123 -5.41 9.13 10.97
C GLN A 123 -6.52 9.30 12.02
N GLN A 124 -6.36 10.28 12.90
CA GLN A 124 -7.28 10.58 13.98
C GLN A 124 -8.28 11.67 13.56
N PRO A 125 -9.40 11.86 14.27
CA PRO A 125 -10.33 12.97 14.00
C PRO A 125 -9.66 14.35 13.96
N ALA A 126 -8.61 14.55 14.77
CA ALA A 126 -7.80 15.78 14.75
C ALA A 126 -7.03 16.01 13.42
N ASP A 127 -6.78 14.95 12.64
CA ASP A 127 -6.15 15.00 11.31
C ASP A 127 -7.15 15.41 10.19
N GLY A 128 -8.26 16.06 10.52
CA GLY A 128 -9.40 16.24 9.60
C GLY A 128 -9.08 16.83 8.22
N LYS A 129 -8.09 17.75 8.11
CA LYS A 129 -7.62 18.25 6.81
C LYS A 129 -6.90 17.17 6.00
N MET A 130 -5.98 16.44 6.63
CA MET A 130 -5.22 15.36 6.01
C MET A 130 -6.16 14.21 5.60
N ILE A 131 -7.16 13.88 6.42
CA ILE A 131 -8.19 12.88 6.08
C ILE A 131 -8.88 13.27 4.77
N ARG A 132 -9.33 14.53 4.63
CA ARG A 132 -9.97 14.99 3.39
C ARG A 132 -9.02 14.90 2.19
N ALA A 133 -7.75 15.27 2.37
CA ALA A 133 -6.74 15.16 1.32
C ALA A 133 -6.50 13.70 0.90
N THR A 134 -6.38 12.77 1.86
CA THR A 134 -6.23 11.32 1.61
C THR A 134 -7.41 10.77 0.82
N TRP A 135 -8.63 11.10 1.23
CA TRP A 135 -9.83 10.65 0.50
C TRP A 135 -9.94 11.27 -0.89
N LYS A 136 -9.56 12.54 -1.05
CA LYS A 136 -9.49 13.16 -2.38
C LYS A 136 -8.50 12.45 -3.29
N LEU A 137 -7.28 12.19 -2.82
CA LEU A 137 -6.27 11.42 -3.57
C LEU A 137 -6.80 10.04 -3.95
N ALA A 138 -7.51 9.36 -3.05
CA ALA A 138 -8.09 8.06 -3.32
C ALA A 138 -9.17 8.12 -4.42
N GLN A 139 -10.02 9.15 -4.40
CA GLN A 139 -11.06 9.35 -5.42
C GLN A 139 -10.46 9.72 -6.78
N ASP A 140 -9.43 10.57 -6.80
CA ASP A 140 -8.72 10.92 -8.02
C ASP A 140 -8.03 9.67 -8.65
N GLN A 141 -7.72 8.65 -7.84
CA GLN A 141 -7.08 7.39 -8.24
C GLN A 141 -8.00 6.17 -8.11
N ARG A 142 -9.33 6.40 -8.09
CA ARG A 142 -10.34 5.41 -7.68
C ARG A 142 -10.16 4.02 -8.31
N VAL A 143 -9.97 3.97 -9.62
CA VAL A 143 -9.84 2.70 -10.37
C VAL A 143 -8.69 1.85 -9.86
N GLN A 144 -7.55 2.46 -9.54
CA GLN A 144 -6.39 1.73 -9.00
C GLN A 144 -6.64 1.32 -7.55
N VAL A 145 -7.19 2.22 -6.74
CA VAL A 145 -7.51 1.96 -5.33
C VAL A 145 -8.48 0.79 -5.17
N GLU A 146 -9.57 0.78 -5.93
CA GLU A 146 -10.57 -0.29 -5.89
C GLU A 146 -9.98 -1.64 -6.29
N CYS A 147 -9.10 -1.64 -7.29
CA CYS A 147 -8.41 -2.82 -7.76
C CYS A 147 -7.46 -3.37 -6.69
N ASP A 148 -6.55 -2.56 -6.16
CA ASP A 148 -5.56 -2.99 -5.17
C ASP A 148 -6.19 -3.43 -3.85
N LEU A 149 -7.27 -2.75 -3.41
CA LEU A 149 -8.01 -3.13 -2.21
C LEU A 149 -8.98 -4.30 -2.43
N GLY A 150 -9.29 -4.62 -3.69
CA GLY A 150 -10.23 -5.67 -4.08
C GLY A 150 -11.66 -5.41 -3.58
N MET A 151 -12.10 -4.14 -3.63
CA MET A 151 -13.41 -3.68 -3.18
C MET A 151 -13.78 -2.33 -3.80
N GLY A 152 -15.08 -2.06 -3.96
CA GLY A 152 -15.58 -0.74 -4.37
C GLY A 152 -15.40 0.31 -3.27
N MET A 153 -15.07 1.55 -3.65
CA MET A 153 -14.90 2.64 -2.69
C MET A 153 -16.23 3.20 -2.15
N ASP A 154 -17.32 3.01 -2.89
CA ASP A 154 -18.66 3.53 -2.53
C ASP A 154 -19.44 2.58 -1.61
N ASP A 155 -19.27 1.28 -1.78
CA ASP A 155 -20.10 0.26 -1.11
C ASP A 155 -19.69 0.04 0.36
N GLU A 156 -18.49 0.46 0.75
CA GLU A 156 -17.86 0.05 2.01
C GLU A 156 -17.04 1.17 2.70
N ARG A 157 -17.49 2.45 2.64
CA ARG A 157 -16.77 3.54 3.36
C ARG A 157 -16.52 3.25 4.84
N GLY A 158 -17.41 2.50 5.50
CA GLY A 158 -17.23 2.06 6.90
C GLY A 158 -16.11 1.02 7.09
N ALA A 159 -15.68 0.34 6.03
CA ALA A 159 -14.61 -0.66 6.07
C ALA A 159 -13.23 -0.06 5.79
N LEU A 160 -13.12 1.20 5.37
CA LEU A 160 -11.85 1.84 5.04
C LEU A 160 -11.39 2.80 6.14
N THR A 161 -10.13 2.68 6.56
CA THR A 161 -9.47 3.61 7.47
C THR A 161 -8.40 4.40 6.71
N ALA A 162 -8.41 5.73 6.83
CA ALA A 162 -7.30 6.53 6.33
C ALA A 162 -6.06 6.38 7.23
N VAL A 163 -4.89 6.19 6.62
CA VAL A 163 -3.61 5.98 7.29
C VAL A 163 -2.57 6.98 6.81
N LYS A 164 -1.53 7.18 7.62
CA LYS A 164 -0.35 7.99 7.30
C LYS A 164 0.91 7.25 7.73
N ILE A 165 1.98 7.42 6.96
CA ILE A 165 3.33 7.02 7.37
C ILE A 165 3.93 8.19 8.16
N VAL A 166 4.29 7.91 9.41
CA VAL A 166 5.08 8.84 10.22
C VAL A 166 6.54 8.44 10.06
N SER A 167 7.28 9.35 9.45
CA SER A 167 8.73 9.42 9.45
C SER A 167 9.11 10.87 9.79
N HIS A 168 10.22 11.08 10.50
CA HIS A 168 10.63 12.42 10.89
C HIS A 168 10.98 13.26 9.64
N ASN A 169 10.00 14.01 9.13
CA ASN A 169 10.16 15.00 8.07
C ASN A 169 10.08 16.43 8.66
N PRO A 170 11.09 17.29 8.44
CA PRO A 170 11.00 18.70 8.80
C PRO A 170 9.88 19.46 8.06
N GLY A 171 9.48 19.04 6.86
CA GLY A 171 8.44 19.72 6.06
C GLY A 171 7.00 19.49 6.51
N GLY A 172 6.75 18.66 7.53
CA GLY A 172 5.38 18.36 7.99
C GLY A 172 4.58 17.42 7.07
N GLU A 173 4.89 17.33 5.79
CA GLU A 173 4.16 16.46 4.85
C GLU A 173 4.32 14.98 5.19
N ARG A 174 3.27 14.21 4.92
CA ARG A 174 3.21 12.77 5.21
C ARG A 174 2.67 12.00 4.01
N TYR A 175 3.23 10.81 3.77
CA TYR A 175 2.60 9.87 2.85
C TYR A 175 1.35 9.29 3.47
N VAL A 176 0.27 9.28 2.71
CA VAL A 176 -1.05 8.86 3.17
C VAL A 176 -1.62 7.74 2.31
N GLY A 177 -2.56 7.00 2.88
CA GLY A 177 -3.13 5.83 2.26
C GLY A 177 -4.48 5.44 2.83
N LEU A 178 -5.05 4.38 2.27
CA LEU A 178 -6.24 3.73 2.79
C LEU A 178 -5.90 2.31 3.26
N LEU A 179 -6.59 1.88 4.31
CA LEU A 179 -6.45 0.57 4.92
C LEU A 179 -7.82 -0.10 4.93
N ARG A 180 -7.93 -1.31 4.37
CA ARG A 180 -9.13 -2.13 4.50
C ARG A 180 -9.14 -2.77 5.87
N ASN A 181 -10.17 -2.44 6.65
CA ASN A 181 -10.48 -3.13 7.90
C ASN A 181 -11.22 -4.41 7.59
N PHE A 182 -10.70 -5.54 8.03
CA PHE A 182 -11.49 -6.76 8.14
C PHE A 182 -12.22 -6.75 9.48
N GLY A 183 -13.55 -6.83 9.44
CA GLY A 183 -14.36 -7.02 10.64
C GLY A 183 -14.12 -8.39 11.28
N PRO A 184 -14.51 -8.59 12.55
CA PRO A 184 -14.43 -9.89 13.21
C PRO A 184 -15.14 -11.00 12.43
N GLU A 185 -16.26 -10.67 11.80
CA GLU A 185 -17.06 -11.57 10.98
C GLU A 185 -16.33 -12.01 9.71
N ALA A 186 -15.63 -11.08 9.03
CA ALA A 186 -14.81 -11.40 7.86
C ALA A 186 -13.65 -12.33 8.22
N LEU A 187 -13.01 -12.11 9.37
CA LEU A 187 -11.97 -13.00 9.90
C LEU A 187 -12.54 -14.37 10.26
N ALA A 188 -13.75 -14.44 10.81
CA ALA A 188 -14.44 -15.70 11.11
C ALA A 188 -14.87 -16.47 9.85
N GLN A 189 -15.05 -15.78 8.72
CA GLN A 189 -15.37 -16.36 7.41
C GLN A 189 -14.13 -16.76 6.60
N GLY A 190 -12.94 -16.76 7.22
CA GLY A 190 -11.70 -17.16 6.54
C GLY A 190 -11.22 -16.13 5.51
N MET A 191 -11.68 -14.87 5.58
CA MET A 191 -11.03 -13.81 4.81
C MET A 191 -9.55 -13.72 5.20
N PRO A 192 -8.67 -13.27 4.28
CA PRO A 192 -7.24 -13.45 4.43
C PRO A 192 -6.73 -12.86 5.74
N GLU A 193 -5.84 -13.58 6.43
CA GLU A 193 -5.38 -13.22 7.78
C GLU A 193 -4.66 -11.86 7.86
N HIS A 194 -4.33 -11.27 6.71
CA HIS A 194 -3.56 -10.05 6.58
C HIS A 194 -4.41 -8.80 6.41
N THR A 195 -3.99 -7.72 7.07
CA THR A 195 -4.55 -6.38 6.82
C THR A 195 -4.01 -5.84 5.50
N ARG A 196 -4.86 -5.24 4.65
CA ARG A 196 -4.47 -4.67 3.35
C ARG A 196 -4.50 -3.15 3.36
N GLY A 197 -3.47 -2.52 2.80
CA GLY A 197 -3.45 -1.07 2.57
C GLY A 197 -2.94 -0.69 1.18
N ILE A 198 -3.19 0.55 0.80
CA ILE A 198 -2.60 1.20 -0.37
C ILE A 198 -2.16 2.61 0.00
N PHE A 199 -0.93 2.99 -0.37
CA PHE A 199 -0.43 4.35 -0.25
C PHE A 199 -0.58 5.13 -1.54
N LEU A 200 -0.98 6.40 -1.42
CA LEU A 200 -1.54 7.19 -2.51
C LEU A 200 -0.68 8.40 -2.90
N GLY A 201 0.02 9.00 -1.95
CA GLY A 201 0.77 10.25 -2.20
C GLY A 201 1.11 11.01 -0.93
N LEU A 202 1.77 12.15 -1.11
CA LEU A 202 1.96 13.15 -0.07
C LEU A 202 0.66 13.91 0.20
N ALA A 203 0.39 14.18 1.47
CA ALA A 203 -0.62 15.14 1.90
C ALA A 203 -0.06 16.08 2.95
N SER A 204 -0.34 17.37 2.77
CA SER A 204 -0.01 18.47 3.68
C SER A 204 -1.21 18.78 4.60
N TYR A 205 -0.96 19.37 5.77
CA TYR A 205 -1.98 19.72 6.79
C TYR A 205 -2.07 21.23 7.04
#